data_AF-A0A0E9M2A1-F1
#
_entry.id   AF-A0A0E9M2A1-F1
#
_cell.length_a   1.000
_cell.length_b   1.000
_cell.length_c   1.000
_cell.angle_alpha   90.00
_cell.angle_beta   90.00
_cell.angle_gamma   90.00
#
_symmetry.space_group_name_H-M   'P 1'
#
loop_
_entity.id
_entity.type
_entity.pdbx_description
1 polymer ?
#
loop_
_entity_poly.entity_id
_entity_poly.type
_entity_poly.pdbx_seq_one_letter_code
_entity_poly.pdbx_strand_id
1 'polypeptide(L)'
;MKKIFILKGKNDTGKTIKINRIAEWIINNHGATNTINFDSNDLKNDINGVLEVSNLTIGINSSGDNLMEVRKIERLKSEIGEYPDILLCACRTKGKGRKYIDNNFNYSKGWLKIYIDVKEHNSASTEKQMIRDERIIAEMQAWLTGLKKIENY
;
A
#
# COMPACT_ATOMS: atom_id res chain seq x y z
N MET A 1 3.27 -5.68 16.68
CA MET A 1 3.06 -4.24 16.42
C MET A 1 2.63 -4.09 14.97
N LYS A 2 1.52 -3.42 14.69
CA LYS A 2 0.97 -3.30 13.32
C LYS A 2 1.72 -2.22 12.53
N LYS A 3 1.78 -2.34 11.21
CA LYS A 3 2.51 -1.40 10.34
C LYS A 3 1.59 -0.79 9.29
N ILE A 4 1.75 0.50 9.01
CA ILE A 4 1.09 1.15 7.88
C ILE A 4 2.13 1.87 7.02
N PHE A 5 2.16 1.53 5.73
CA PHE A 5 2.98 2.15 4.71
C PHE A 5 2.10 3.05 3.86
N ILE A 6 2.49 4.31 3.72
CA ILE A 6 1.71 5.31 3.00
C ILE A 6 2.54 5.93 1.90
N LEU A 7 2.16 5.67 0.64
CA LEU A 7 2.67 6.43 -0.50
C LEU A 7 2.01 7.81 -0.51
N LYS A 8 2.82 8.84 -0.23
CA LYS A 8 2.38 10.23 -0.09
C LYS A 8 2.81 11.04 -1.30
N GLY A 9 1.86 11.58 -2.07
CA GLY A 9 2.18 12.32 -3.29
C GLY A 9 1.02 13.15 -3.84
N LYS A 10 1.27 13.93 -4.89
CA LYS A 10 0.22 14.68 -5.61
C LYS A 10 -0.66 13.76 -6.47
N ASN A 11 -1.65 14.33 -7.15
CA ASN A 11 -2.36 13.71 -8.28
C ASN A 11 -1.35 13.11 -9.25
N ASP A 12 -1.68 11.97 -9.86
CA ASP A 12 -1.00 11.44 -11.05
C ASP A 12 0.51 11.18 -10.89
N THR A 13 0.97 11.01 -9.65
CA THR A 13 2.36 10.61 -9.33
C THR A 13 2.59 9.09 -9.39
N GLY A 14 1.58 8.34 -9.85
CA GLY A 14 1.64 6.88 -9.99
C GLY A 14 1.61 6.11 -8.66
N LYS A 15 0.95 6.64 -7.62
CA LYS A 15 0.81 5.99 -6.31
C LYS A 15 0.06 4.67 -6.41
N THR A 16 -1.11 4.69 -7.06
CA THR A 16 -1.96 3.52 -7.30
C THR A 16 -1.16 2.42 -8.00
N ILE A 17 -0.51 2.75 -9.12
CA ILE A 17 0.32 1.82 -9.89
C ILE A 17 1.40 1.15 -9.01
N LYS A 18 2.09 1.92 -8.17
CA LYS A 18 3.15 1.37 -7.28
C LYS A 18 2.58 0.42 -6.23
N ILE A 19 1.47 0.78 -5.58
CA ILE A 19 0.81 -0.10 -4.61
C ILE A 19 0.34 -1.39 -5.29
N ASN A 20 -0.24 -1.28 -6.49
CA ASN A 20 -0.72 -2.42 -7.25
C ASN A 20 0.42 -3.35 -7.69
N ARG A 21 1.57 -2.80 -8.10
CA ARG A 21 2.79 -3.60 -8.36
C ARG A 21 3.30 -4.35 -7.13
N ILE A 22 3.16 -3.77 -5.93
CA ILE A 22 3.50 -4.47 -4.69
C ILE A 22 2.49 -5.57 -4.39
N ALA A 23 1.20 -5.32 -4.59
CA ALA A 23 0.15 -6.33 -4.45
C ALA A 23 0.43 -7.54 -5.37
N GLU A 24 0.72 -7.26 -6.64
CA GLU A 24 1.11 -8.26 -7.64
C GLU A 24 2.33 -9.06 -7.20
N TRP A 25 3.39 -8.37 -6.75
CA TRP A 25 4.61 -9.01 -6.27
C TRP A 25 4.34 -9.92 -5.07
N ILE A 26 3.50 -9.51 -4.11
CA ILE A 26 3.10 -10.32 -2.97
C ILE A 26 2.39 -11.60 -3.44
N ILE A 27 1.38 -11.47 -4.31
CA ILE A 27 0.61 -12.60 -4.83
C ILE A 27 1.54 -13.59 -5.53
N ASN A 28 2.38 -13.09 -6.45
CA ASN A 28 3.22 -13.93 -7.31
C ASN A 28 4.40 -14.59 -6.57
N ASN A 29 4.91 -14.01 -5.49
CA ASN A 29 6.12 -14.51 -4.80
C ASN A 29 5.83 -15.18 -3.46
N HIS A 30 4.67 -14.91 -2.85
CA HIS A 30 4.35 -15.35 -1.50
C HIS A 30 3.04 -16.14 -1.40
N GLY A 31 2.38 -16.42 -2.53
CA GLY A 31 1.23 -17.34 -2.60
C GLY A 31 0.02 -16.83 -1.84
N ALA A 32 -0.21 -15.51 -1.89
CA ALA A 32 -1.27 -14.89 -1.12
C ALA A 32 -2.66 -15.32 -1.62
N THR A 33 -3.53 -15.75 -0.70
CA THR A 33 -4.94 -15.98 -1.04
C THR A 33 -5.57 -14.63 -1.36
N ASN A 34 -5.99 -14.46 -2.61
CA ASN A 34 -6.49 -13.19 -3.11
C ASN A 34 -7.95 -12.97 -2.66
N THR A 35 -8.19 -12.05 -1.72
CA THR A 35 -9.55 -11.59 -1.37
C THR A 35 -9.88 -10.21 -1.93
N ILE A 36 -8.99 -9.66 -2.77
CA ILE A 36 -9.16 -8.34 -3.38
C ILE A 36 -9.69 -8.48 -4.82
N ASN A 37 -10.56 -7.56 -5.24
CA ASN A 37 -10.89 -7.39 -6.67
C ASN A 37 -9.65 -6.80 -7.38
N PHE A 38 -8.64 -7.64 -7.57
CA PHE A 38 -7.38 -7.31 -8.23
C PHE A 38 -7.30 -8.01 -9.57
N ASP A 39 -7.23 -7.20 -10.63
CA ASP A 39 -6.88 -7.65 -11.96
C ASP A 39 -5.40 -7.30 -12.20
N SER A 40 -4.55 -8.32 -12.27
CA SER A 40 -3.12 -8.13 -12.55
C SER A 40 -2.88 -7.49 -13.93
N ASN A 41 -3.84 -7.58 -14.86
CA ASN A 41 -3.74 -6.98 -16.18
C ASN A 41 -4.15 -5.50 -16.18
N ASP A 42 -4.81 -5.01 -15.12
CA ASP A 42 -5.23 -3.61 -14.99
C ASP A 42 -4.78 -2.98 -13.67
N LEU A 43 -3.48 -2.69 -13.59
CA LEU A 43 -2.84 -2.00 -12.46
C LEU A 43 -3.24 -0.52 -12.34
N LYS A 44 -4.09 0.02 -13.22
CA LYS A 44 -4.51 1.43 -13.14
C LYS A 44 -5.72 1.62 -12.23
N ASN A 45 -6.48 0.56 -11.99
CA ASN A 45 -7.66 0.63 -11.13
C ASN A 45 -7.27 0.68 -9.66
N ASP A 46 -8.08 1.41 -8.89
CA ASP A 46 -7.91 1.42 -7.45
C ASP A 46 -8.38 0.09 -6.84
N ILE A 47 -7.56 -0.48 -5.96
CA ILE A 47 -7.83 -1.72 -5.25
C ILE A 47 -8.03 -1.46 -3.76
N ASN A 48 -9.00 -2.18 -3.19
CA ASN A 48 -9.29 -2.19 -1.76
C ASN A 48 -9.60 -3.62 -1.32
N GLY A 49 -8.84 -4.12 -0.35
CA GLY A 49 -9.13 -5.40 0.32
C GLY A 49 -7.89 -5.99 1.00
N VAL A 50 -7.92 -7.28 1.34
CA VAL A 50 -6.87 -7.94 2.14
C VAL A 50 -6.19 -9.08 1.38
N LEU A 51 -4.88 -9.17 1.48
CA LEU A 51 -4.10 -10.35 1.09
C LEU A 51 -3.67 -11.09 2.34
N GLU A 52 -3.70 -12.41 2.30
CA GLU A 52 -3.23 -13.25 3.39
C GLU A 52 -2.03 -14.07 2.93
N VAL A 53 -0.91 -13.95 3.64
CA VAL A 53 0.32 -14.72 3.41
C VAL A 53 0.64 -15.49 4.69
N SER A 54 0.41 -16.80 4.67
CA SER A 54 0.48 -17.63 5.89
C SER A 54 -0.43 -17.05 6.99
N ASN A 55 0.10 -16.66 8.15
CA ASN A 55 -0.70 -16.08 9.24
C ASN A 55 -0.63 -14.53 9.28
N LEU A 56 -0.18 -13.89 8.20
CA LEU A 56 -0.03 -12.44 8.14
C LEU A 56 -1.04 -11.84 7.15
N THR A 57 -1.77 -10.83 7.63
CA THR A 57 -2.78 -10.11 6.84
C THR A 57 -2.25 -8.76 6.36
N ILE A 58 -2.41 -8.48 5.07
CA ILE A 58 -1.94 -7.26 4.40
C ILE A 58 -3.13 -6.57 3.75
N GLY A 59 -3.64 -5.51 4.37
CA GLY A 59 -4.68 -4.67 3.80
C GLY A 59 -4.12 -3.68 2.79
N ILE A 60 -4.82 -3.53 1.66
CA ILE A 60 -4.42 -2.65 0.56
C ILE A 60 -5.53 -1.65 0.32
N ASN A 61 -5.16 -0.37 0.22
CA ASN A 61 -6.03 0.71 -0.22
C ASN A 61 -5.27 1.67 -1.14
N SER A 62 -5.28 1.41 -2.45
CA SER A 62 -4.48 2.19 -3.40
C SER A 62 -5.05 3.60 -3.64
N SER A 63 -6.32 3.83 -3.30
CA SER A 63 -6.95 5.13 -3.45
C SER A 63 -6.62 6.06 -2.27
N GLY A 64 -6.36 7.32 -2.57
CA GLY A 64 -5.80 8.25 -1.56
C GLY A 64 -6.04 9.72 -1.82
N ASP A 65 -6.98 10.04 -2.70
CA ASP A 65 -7.12 11.38 -3.27
C ASP A 65 -7.90 12.35 -2.39
N ASN A 66 -8.86 11.83 -1.64
CA ASN A 66 -9.67 12.58 -0.70
C ASN A 66 -9.90 11.77 0.59
N LEU A 67 -10.59 12.37 1.57
CA LEU A 67 -10.85 11.71 2.85
C LEU A 67 -11.71 10.44 2.70
N MET A 68 -12.68 10.43 1.79
CA MET A 68 -13.56 9.28 1.61
C MET A 68 -12.76 8.09 1.08
N GLU A 69 -11.86 8.33 0.13
CA GLU A 69 -10.95 7.31 -0.41
C GLU A 69 -10.02 6.74 0.67
N VAL A 70 -9.40 7.61 1.47
CA VAL A 70 -8.53 7.14 2.57
C VAL A 70 -9.33 6.36 3.63
N ARG A 71 -10.59 6.73 3.90
CA ARG A 71 -11.45 6.03 4.86
C ARG A 71 -11.88 4.64 4.42
N LYS A 72 -11.67 4.25 3.15
CA LYS A 72 -11.90 2.86 2.72
C LYS A 72 -11.00 1.86 3.47
N ILE A 73 -9.94 2.32 4.14
CA ILE A 73 -9.16 1.50 5.09
C ILE A 73 -10.05 0.87 6.18
N GLU A 74 -11.11 1.56 6.62
CA GLU A 74 -12.04 1.00 7.63
C GLU A 74 -12.76 -0.26 7.15
N ARG A 75 -12.90 -0.44 5.83
CA ARG A 75 -13.52 -1.62 5.22
C ARG A 75 -12.59 -2.84 5.21
N LEU A 76 -11.32 -2.65 5.57
CA LEU A 76 -10.32 -3.72 5.63
C LEU A 76 -10.35 -4.46 6.97
N LYS A 77 -11.17 -4.03 7.92
CA LYS A 77 -11.33 -4.71 9.20
C LYS A 77 -11.96 -6.08 9.00
N SER A 78 -11.53 -7.05 9.79
CA SER A 78 -12.19 -8.35 9.91
C SER A 78 -13.57 -8.22 10.56
N GLU A 79 -14.34 -9.31 10.57
CA GLU A 79 -15.67 -9.40 11.21
C GLU A 79 -15.64 -9.04 12.70
N ILE A 80 -14.52 -9.30 13.38
CA ILE A 80 -14.32 -8.94 14.79
C ILE A 80 -13.79 -7.51 14.99
N GLY A 81 -13.72 -6.72 13.91
CA GLY A 81 -13.32 -5.32 13.93
C GLY A 81 -11.81 -5.07 13.93
N GLU A 82 -11.00 -6.10 13.74
CA GLU A 82 -9.54 -6.00 13.76
C GLU A 82 -8.98 -5.59 12.40
N TYR A 83 -8.07 -4.62 12.41
CA TYR A 83 -7.31 -4.26 11.21
C TYR A 83 -6.28 -5.33 10.82
N PRO A 84 -5.91 -5.42 9.54
CA PRO A 84 -4.78 -6.22 9.08
C PRO A 84 -3.46 -5.85 9.78
N ASP A 85 -2.52 -6.79 9.83
CA ASP A 85 -1.20 -6.61 10.46
C ASP A 85 -0.38 -5.52 9.75
N ILE A 86 -0.51 -5.47 8.43
CA ILE A 86 0.13 -4.50 7.56
C ILE A 86 -0.93 -3.79 6.72
N LEU A 87 -0.80 -2.48 6.58
CA LEU A 87 -1.61 -1.67 5.66
C LEU A 87 -0.71 -1.02 4.60
N LEU A 88 -1.07 -1.15 3.33
CA LEU A 88 -0.46 -0.45 2.20
C LEU A 88 -1.47 0.54 1.63
N CYS A 89 -1.20 1.85 1.74
CA CYS A 89 -2.17 2.87 1.37
C CYS A 89 -1.56 4.02 0.58
N ALA A 90 -2.39 4.72 -0.20
CA ALA A 90 -2.02 6.02 -0.78
C ALA A 90 -2.63 7.17 0.02
N CYS A 91 -1.96 8.33 0.02
CA CYS A 91 -2.58 9.57 0.44
C CYS A 91 -1.99 10.80 -0.28
N ARG A 92 -2.66 11.95 -0.16
CA ARG A 92 -2.11 13.24 -0.56
C ARG A 92 -1.10 13.79 0.43
N THR A 93 -0.22 14.66 -0.06
CA THR A 93 0.83 15.33 0.74
C THR A 93 0.28 16.18 1.89
N LYS A 94 -0.92 16.73 1.71
CA LYS A 94 -1.63 17.58 2.68
C LYS A 94 -3.13 17.22 2.66
N GLY A 95 -3.86 17.74 3.65
CA GLY A 95 -5.32 17.68 3.68
C GLY A 95 -5.89 16.64 4.64
N LYS A 96 -7.21 16.46 4.56
CA LYS A 96 -8.00 15.69 5.53
C LYS A 96 -7.62 14.21 5.58
N GLY A 97 -7.28 13.58 4.44
CA GLY A 97 -6.86 12.18 4.39
C GLY A 97 -5.58 11.92 5.19
N ARG A 98 -4.54 12.76 5.01
CA ARG A 98 -3.32 12.68 5.80
C ARG A 98 -3.58 12.85 7.30
N LYS A 99 -4.37 13.88 7.68
CA LYS A 99 -4.73 14.12 9.09
C LYS A 99 -5.46 12.93 9.70
N TYR A 100 -6.36 12.29 8.94
CA TYR A 100 -7.05 11.09 9.38
C TYR A 100 -6.06 9.93 9.64
N ILE A 101 -5.09 9.71 8.75
CA ILE A 101 -4.04 8.70 8.98
C ILE A 101 -3.24 9.03 10.23
N ASP A 102 -2.78 10.28 10.36
CA ASP A 102 -1.98 10.74 11.49
C ASP A 102 -2.68 10.53 12.84
N ASN A 103 -3.99 10.76 12.89
CA ASN A 103 -4.78 10.64 14.11
C ASN A 103 -5.18 9.20 14.44
N ASN A 104 -5.23 8.29 13.47
CA ASN A 104 -5.79 6.93 13.66
C ASN A 104 -4.75 5.80 13.61
N PHE A 105 -3.65 5.99 12.89
CA PHE A 105 -2.61 4.98 12.73
C PHE A 105 -1.28 5.58 13.19
N ASN A 106 -1.06 5.60 14.51
CA ASN A 106 0.14 6.13 15.13
C ASN A 106 0.60 5.25 16.30
N TYR A 107 1.77 5.58 16.85
CA TYR A 107 2.42 4.78 17.88
C TYR A 107 1.56 4.61 19.14
N SER A 108 0.86 5.66 19.58
CA SER A 108 -0.07 5.59 20.72
C SER A 108 -1.26 4.66 20.49
N LYS A 109 -1.55 4.32 19.23
CA LYS A 109 -2.59 3.36 18.81
C LYS A 109 -2.00 2.00 18.38
N GLY A 110 -0.73 1.74 18.65
CA GLY A 110 -0.06 0.46 18.34
C GLY A 110 0.44 0.31 16.90
N TRP A 111 0.52 1.41 16.14
CA TRP A 111 0.94 1.43 14.74
C TRP A 111 2.31 2.06 14.53
N LEU A 112 3.17 1.36 13.81
CA LEU A 112 4.33 1.95 13.16
C LEU A 112 3.90 2.53 11.81
N LYS A 113 3.94 3.86 11.70
CA LYS A 113 3.52 4.60 10.50
C LYS A 113 4.73 5.04 9.69
N ILE A 114 4.74 4.72 8.40
CA ILE A 114 5.85 5.00 7.47
C ILE A 114 5.30 5.76 6.26
N TYR A 115 5.78 6.99 6.06
CA TYR A 115 5.48 7.78 4.87
C TYR A 115 6.61 7.63 3.84
N ILE A 116 6.24 7.26 2.61
CA ILE A 116 7.16 7.23 1.47
C ILE A 116 6.71 8.30 0.49
N ASP A 117 7.57 9.29 0.27
CA ASP A 117 7.22 10.46 -0.54
C ASP A 117 7.40 10.19 -2.03
N VAL A 118 6.29 10.24 -2.77
CA VAL A 118 6.26 10.15 -4.23
C VAL A 118 6.28 11.56 -4.79
N LYS A 119 7.49 12.08 -5.00
CA LYS A 119 7.70 13.43 -5.56
C LYS A 119 7.24 13.50 -7.01
N GLU A 120 6.63 14.60 -7.41
CA GLU A 120 6.35 14.90 -8.82
C GLU A 120 7.67 15.20 -9.54
N HIS A 121 7.86 14.64 -10.74
CA HIS A 121 8.98 14.99 -11.61
C HIS A 121 8.44 15.68 -12.86
N ASN A 122 9.09 16.77 -13.28
CA ASN A 122 8.87 17.31 -14.61
C ASN A 122 9.19 16.22 -15.64
N SER A 123 8.30 16.04 -16.61
CA SER A 123 8.21 14.96 -17.59
C SER A 123 9.41 14.78 -18.52
N ALA A 124 10.51 15.52 -18.33
CA ALA A 124 11.66 15.54 -19.23
C ALA A 124 12.62 14.35 -19.11
N SER A 125 12.45 13.43 -18.14
CA SER A 125 13.31 12.23 -18.08
C SER A 125 12.59 11.01 -17.50
N THR A 126 12.05 10.16 -18.38
CA THR A 126 11.43 8.87 -18.06
C THR A 126 12.33 7.98 -17.21
N GLU A 127 13.63 7.95 -17.49
CA GLU A 127 14.62 7.15 -16.75
C GLU A 127 14.69 7.51 -15.25
N LYS A 128 14.70 8.80 -14.90
CA LYS A 128 14.72 9.23 -13.49
C LYS A 128 13.43 8.86 -12.75
N GLN A 129 12.30 8.88 -13.46
CA GLN A 129 11.02 8.44 -12.88
C GLN A 129 11.04 6.93 -12.62
N MET A 130 11.55 6.13 -13.56
CA MET A 130 11.71 4.68 -13.38
C MET A 130 12.64 4.35 -12.22
N ILE A 131 13.83 4.96 -12.14
CA ILE A 131 14.78 4.73 -11.04
C ILE A 131 14.15 5.07 -9.67
N ARG A 132 13.41 6.18 -9.57
CA ARG A 132 12.68 6.54 -8.35
C ARG A 132 11.64 5.48 -7.99
N ASP A 133 10.87 5.04 -8.98
CA ASP A 133 9.77 4.10 -8.78
C ASP A 133 10.29 2.73 -8.34
N GLU A 134 11.35 2.24 -8.97
CA GLU A 134 12.03 1.01 -8.55
C GLU A 134 12.62 1.13 -7.14
N ARG A 135 13.18 2.29 -6.76
CA ARG A 135 13.63 2.52 -5.37
C ARG A 135 12.48 2.47 -4.36
N ILE A 136 11.32 3.06 -4.68
CA ILE A 136 10.14 3.02 -3.82
C ILE A 136 9.63 1.58 -3.67
N ILE A 137 9.58 0.84 -4.77
CA ILE A 137 9.16 -0.57 -4.78
C ILE A 137 10.14 -1.42 -3.96
N ALA A 138 11.43 -1.26 -4.18
CA ALA A 138 12.46 -1.98 -3.43
C ALA A 138 12.41 -1.68 -1.93
N GLU A 139 12.18 -0.42 -1.54
CA GLU A 139 11.97 -0.05 -0.14
C GLU A 139 10.75 -0.78 0.44
N MET A 140 9.59 -0.74 -0.24
CA MET A 140 8.39 -1.45 0.20
C MET A 140 8.62 -2.96 0.32
N GLN A 141 9.31 -3.57 -0.65
CA GLN A 141 9.69 -4.98 -0.60
C GLN A 141 10.64 -5.29 0.56
N ALA A 142 11.64 -4.44 0.83
CA ALA A 142 12.58 -4.59 1.93
C ALA A 142 11.85 -4.65 3.28
N TRP A 143 10.82 -3.82 3.46
CA TRP A 143 9.98 -3.84 4.65
C TRP A 143 9.10 -5.09 4.80
N LEU A 144 8.90 -5.82 3.70
CA LEU A 144 8.12 -7.07 3.60
C LEU A 144 9.03 -8.32 3.54
N THR A 145 10.34 -8.20 3.74
CA THR A 145 11.31 -9.30 3.61
C THR A 145 11.10 -10.50 4.54
N GLY A 146 10.23 -10.39 5.55
CA GLY A 146 9.85 -11.49 6.44
C GLY A 146 8.71 -12.38 5.94
N LEU A 147 8.14 -12.12 4.76
CA LEU A 147 7.06 -12.95 4.19
C LEU A 147 7.61 -14.30 3.73
N LYS A 148 6.90 -15.40 4.09
CA LYS A 148 7.24 -16.75 3.63
C LYS A 148 7.14 -16.80 2.10
N LYS A 149 8.18 -17.29 1.42
CA LYS A 149 8.20 -17.41 -0.04
C LYS A 149 7.47 -18.67 -0.48
N ILE A 150 6.96 -18.68 -1.70
CA ILE A 150 6.51 -19.92 -2.35
C ILE A 150 7.71 -20.86 -2.46
N GLU A 151 7.60 -22.04 -1.86
CA GLU A 151 8.54 -23.14 -2.08
C GLU A 151 8.06 -23.87 -3.34
N ASN A 152 8.81 -23.73 -4.44
CA ASN A 152 8.55 -24.53 -5.65
C ASN A 152 9.04 -25.97 -5.37
N TYR A 153 8.12 -26.92 -5.28
CA TYR A 153 8.41 -28.35 -5.30
C TYR A 153 8.36 -28.87 -6.74
#